data_AF-B3CR73-F1
#
_entry.id   AF-B3CR73-F1
#
_cell.length_a   1.000
_cell.length_b   1.000
_cell.length_c   1.000
_cell.angle_alpha   90.00
_cell.angle_beta   90.00
_cell.angle_gamma   90.00
#
_symmetry.space_group_name_H-M   'P 1'
#
loop_
_entity.id
_entity.type
_entity.pdbx_description
1 polymer ?
#
loop_
_entity_poly.entity_id
_entity_poly.type
_entity_poly.pdbx_seq_one_letter_code
_entity_poly.pdbx_strand_id
1 'polypeptide(L)'
;MILALEKLVYVVILKSATDVIAESQAKGDMRPWEQPDFVDKIVLTQKLRQMNAVCEVQFYDRSPFCAYALWHYSSDWHNSNFIPSPVLLDEIDRCLKAGIYQNRVFFFENLSFIEHTDARKISYEDALIFEQMHLDVYKEFGFEIVLVPKQSIEERCRFVLTTAGIQN
;
A
#
# COMPACT_ATOMS: atom_id res chain seq x y z
N MET A 1 7.76 10.96 5.45
CA MET A 1 8.00 11.05 4.00
C MET A 1 6.71 11.51 3.31
N ILE A 2 5.63 10.73 3.34
CA ILE A 2 4.30 11.10 2.81
C ILE A 2 3.86 12.53 3.21
N LEU A 3 3.79 12.83 4.51
CA LEU A 3 3.46 14.19 5.00
C LEU A 3 4.44 15.29 4.54
N ALA A 4 5.68 14.93 4.20
CA ALA A 4 6.65 15.90 3.69
C ALA A 4 6.43 16.18 2.21
N LEU A 5 6.00 15.19 1.40
CA LEU A 5 5.58 15.41 0.02
C LEU A 5 4.34 16.30 -0.06
N GLU A 6 3.37 16.13 0.86
CA GLU A 6 2.20 17.02 0.94
C GLU A 6 2.59 18.48 1.23
N LYS A 7 3.56 18.69 2.13
CA LYS A 7 4.12 20.03 2.41
C LYS A 7 4.85 20.64 1.22
N LEU A 8 5.31 19.82 0.28
CA LEU A 8 5.89 20.24 -1.00
C LEU A 8 4.83 20.36 -2.10
N VAL A 9 3.56 20.56 -1.74
CA VAL A 9 2.40 20.78 -2.62
C VAL A 9 2.00 19.61 -3.53
N TYR A 10 2.58 18.42 -3.33
CA TYR A 10 2.16 17.23 -4.06
C TYR A 10 0.91 16.61 -3.43
N VAL A 11 0.02 16.08 -4.27
CA VAL A 11 -1.13 15.32 -3.79
C VAL A 11 -0.67 13.93 -3.39
N VAL A 12 -1.06 13.53 -2.18
CA VAL A 12 -0.77 12.21 -1.64
C VAL A 12 -2.06 11.47 -1.33
N ILE A 13 -2.18 10.26 -1.87
CA ILE A 13 -3.30 9.37 -1.64
C ILE A 13 -2.91 8.43 -0.50
N LEU A 14 -3.34 8.78 0.72
CA LEU A 14 -3.04 8.02 1.93
C LEU A 14 -3.66 6.61 1.89
N LYS A 15 -2.98 5.65 2.52
CA LYS A 15 -3.46 4.27 2.65
C LYS A 15 -4.84 4.21 3.29
N SER A 16 -5.74 3.39 2.75
CA SER A 16 -7.10 3.21 3.26
C SER A 16 -7.20 2.26 4.45
N ALA A 17 -6.26 1.32 4.61
CA ALA A 17 -6.37 0.24 5.60
C ALA A 17 -6.56 0.72 7.05
N THR A 18 -5.87 1.80 7.45
CA THR A 18 -6.01 2.35 8.80
C THR A 18 -7.40 2.93 9.03
N ASP A 19 -7.98 3.59 8.03
CA ASP A 19 -9.31 4.18 8.13
C ASP A 19 -10.40 3.09 8.09
N VAL A 20 -10.23 2.06 7.27
CA VAL A 20 -11.13 0.88 7.25
C VAL A 20 -11.13 0.16 8.60
N ILE A 21 -9.96 0.01 9.23
CA ILE A 21 -9.85 -0.57 10.58
C ILE A 21 -10.57 0.32 11.59
N ALA A 22 -10.28 1.62 11.60
CA ALA A 22 -10.87 2.55 12.56
C ALA A 22 -12.40 2.64 12.43
N GLU A 23 -12.93 2.70 11.20
CA GLU A 23 -14.37 2.72 10.95
C GLU A 23 -15.06 1.44 11.42
N SER A 24 -14.43 0.28 11.18
CA SER A 24 -15.00 -1.02 11.59
C SER A 24 -14.99 -1.17 13.11
N GLN A 25 -13.90 -0.76 13.76
CA GLN A 25 -13.78 -0.77 15.23
C GLN A 25 -14.79 0.18 15.89
N ALA A 26 -15.04 1.36 15.29
CA ALA A 26 -16.08 2.27 15.75
C ALA A 26 -17.50 1.66 15.65
N LYS A 27 -17.71 0.69 14.75
CA LYS A 27 -18.96 -0.07 14.60
C LYS A 27 -19.01 -1.34 15.47
N GLY A 28 -17.98 -1.60 16.27
CA GLY A 28 -17.90 -2.74 17.20
C GLY A 28 -17.19 -3.98 16.65
N ASP A 29 -16.70 -3.96 15.40
CA ASP A 29 -15.85 -5.03 14.90
C ASP A 29 -14.39 -4.77 15.26
N MET A 30 -13.91 -5.44 16.30
CA MET A 30 -12.56 -5.25 16.83
C MET A 30 -11.46 -5.89 15.98
N ARG A 31 -11.81 -6.84 15.10
CA ARG A 31 -10.87 -7.61 14.27
C ARG A 31 -11.34 -7.64 12.81
N PRO A 32 -11.47 -6.47 12.16
CA PRO A 32 -11.99 -6.39 10.80
C PRO A 32 -11.13 -7.15 9.79
N TRP A 33 -9.84 -7.34 10.07
CA TRP A 33 -8.93 -8.12 9.22
C TRP A 33 -9.23 -9.62 9.16
N GLU A 34 -10.11 -10.14 10.03
CA GLU A 34 -10.59 -11.53 9.94
C GLU A 34 -11.84 -11.65 9.06
N GLN A 35 -12.42 -10.52 8.64
CA GLN A 35 -13.60 -10.52 7.79
C GLN A 35 -13.21 -10.76 6.32
N PRO A 36 -13.97 -11.59 5.59
CA PRO A 36 -13.65 -11.92 4.20
C PRO A 36 -13.69 -10.71 3.26
N ASP A 37 -14.44 -9.66 3.62
CA ASP A 37 -14.60 -8.44 2.82
C ASP A 37 -13.58 -7.34 3.20
N PHE A 38 -12.64 -7.60 4.10
CA PHE A 38 -11.70 -6.61 4.59
C PHE A 38 -10.83 -6.02 3.48
N VAL A 39 -10.26 -6.89 2.65
CA VAL A 39 -9.42 -6.49 1.51
C VAL A 39 -10.25 -5.68 0.51
N ASP A 40 -11.50 -6.06 0.27
CA ASP A 40 -12.40 -5.36 -0.66
C ASP A 40 -12.69 -3.94 -0.17
N LYS A 41 -12.96 -3.76 1.13
CA LYS A 41 -13.15 -2.44 1.73
C LYS A 41 -11.91 -1.56 1.55
N ILE A 42 -10.71 -2.11 1.73
CA ILE A 42 -9.45 -1.39 1.50
C ILE A 42 -9.33 -0.93 0.05
N VAL A 43 -9.55 -1.85 -0.89
CA VAL A 43 -9.44 -1.60 -2.34
C VAL A 43 -10.44 -0.54 -2.79
N LEU A 44 -11.72 -0.70 -2.44
CA LEU A 44 -12.78 0.23 -2.82
C LEU A 44 -12.56 1.63 -2.24
N THR A 45 -12.11 1.72 -0.98
CA THR A 45 -11.79 3.00 -0.33
C THR A 45 -10.60 3.68 -1.01
N GLN A 46 -9.54 2.91 -1.33
CA GLN A 46 -8.36 3.46 -2.01
C GLN A 46 -8.72 3.95 -3.43
N LYS A 47 -9.52 3.17 -4.16
CA LYS A 47 -10.02 3.53 -5.48
C LYS A 47 -10.83 4.81 -5.45
N LEU A 48 -11.73 4.98 -4.48
CA LEU A 48 -12.52 6.19 -4.33
C LEU A 48 -11.62 7.42 -4.12
N ARG A 49 -10.58 7.31 -3.29
CA ARG A 49 -9.60 8.39 -3.10
C ARG A 49 -8.85 8.72 -4.39
N GLN A 50 -8.42 7.70 -5.13
CA GLN A 50 -7.76 7.85 -6.43
C GLN A 50 -8.66 8.58 -7.44
N MET A 51 -9.93 8.19 -7.53
CA MET A 51 -10.87 8.79 -8.50
C MET A 51 -11.25 10.24 -8.16
N ASN A 52 -11.19 10.63 -6.89
CA ASN A 52 -11.49 11.99 -6.45
C ASN A 52 -10.26 12.91 -6.47
N ALA A 53 -9.07 12.38 -6.72
CA ALA A 53 -7.84 13.17 -6.78
C ALA A 53 -7.71 13.87 -8.14
N VAL A 54 -7.62 15.20 -8.12
CA VAL A 54 -7.51 16.03 -9.33
C VAL A 54 -6.17 16.74 -9.34
N CYS A 55 -5.16 16.09 -9.92
CA CYS A 55 -3.85 16.66 -10.19
C CYS A 55 -3.05 15.76 -11.15
N GLU A 56 -2.04 16.35 -11.77
CA GLU A 56 -1.16 15.68 -12.73
C GLU A 56 -0.20 14.69 -12.04
N VAL A 57 0.37 15.08 -10.89
CA VAL A 57 1.34 14.26 -10.14
C VAL A 57 0.73 13.84 -8.80
N GLN A 58 0.65 12.51 -8.61
CA GLN A 58 0.07 11.88 -7.42
C GLN A 58 1.05 10.88 -6.82
N PHE A 59 1.23 10.94 -5.50
CA PHE A 59 1.94 9.90 -4.76
C PHE A 59 0.94 9.01 -4.02
N TYR A 60 1.14 7.71 -4.06
CA TYR A 60 0.24 6.75 -3.41
C TYR A 60 0.94 6.07 -2.24
N ASP A 61 0.38 6.21 -1.04
CA ASP A 61 0.75 5.38 0.09
C ASP A 61 -0.06 4.08 0.00
N ARG A 62 0.55 3.06 -0.61
CA ARG A 62 -0.04 1.75 -0.97
C ARG A 62 -0.93 1.80 -2.23
N SER A 63 -1.17 0.60 -2.77
CA SER A 63 -1.92 0.36 -4.01
C SER A 63 -2.77 -0.93 -3.87
N PRO A 64 -3.63 -1.25 -4.84
CA PRO A 64 -4.29 -2.56 -4.93
C PRO A 64 -3.32 -3.75 -4.89
N PHE A 65 -2.08 -3.59 -5.39
CA PHE A 65 -1.05 -4.62 -5.31
C PHE A 65 -0.61 -4.88 -3.85
N CYS A 66 -0.58 -3.84 -3.01
CA CYS A 66 -0.39 -4.03 -1.57
C CYS A 66 -1.56 -4.77 -0.91
N ALA A 67 -2.79 -4.54 -1.39
CA ALA A 67 -3.96 -5.26 -0.90
C ALA A 67 -3.94 -6.74 -1.35
N TYR A 68 -3.40 -7.04 -2.52
CA TYR A 68 -3.13 -8.40 -2.98
C TYR A 68 -2.04 -9.10 -2.17
N ALA A 69 -0.95 -8.42 -1.84
CA ALA A 69 0.04 -8.95 -0.90
C ALA A 69 -0.59 -9.21 0.49
N LEU A 70 -1.46 -8.33 0.98
CA LEU A 70 -2.21 -8.55 2.22
C LEU A 70 -3.11 -9.79 2.14
N TRP A 71 -3.84 -9.94 1.05
CA TRP A 71 -4.68 -11.11 0.81
C TRP A 71 -3.88 -12.42 0.78
N HIS A 72 -2.74 -12.45 0.08
CA HIS A 72 -1.84 -13.61 0.06
C HIS A 72 -1.36 -13.96 1.46
N TYR A 73 -0.85 -12.98 2.20
CA TYR A 73 -0.35 -13.17 3.56
C TYR A 73 -1.43 -13.73 4.49
N SER A 74 -2.64 -13.18 4.42
CA SER A 74 -3.78 -13.67 5.20
C SER A 74 -4.19 -15.09 4.79
N SER A 75 -4.17 -15.42 3.49
CA SER A 75 -4.56 -16.74 2.99
C SER A 75 -3.59 -17.83 3.46
N ASP A 76 -2.29 -17.54 3.42
CA ASP A 76 -1.22 -18.39 3.94
C ASP A 76 -1.36 -18.61 5.46
N TRP A 77 -1.57 -17.51 6.20
CA TRP A 77 -1.75 -17.56 7.66
C TRP A 77 -2.96 -18.41 8.08
N HIS A 78 -4.06 -18.31 7.35
CA HIS A 78 -5.28 -19.07 7.62
C HIS A 78 -5.28 -20.48 7.02
N ASN A 79 -4.20 -20.92 6.35
CA ASN A 79 -4.09 -22.20 5.63
C ASN A 79 -5.34 -22.47 4.77
N SER A 80 -5.73 -21.44 4.02
CA SER A 80 -7.03 -21.40 3.35
C SER A 80 -6.84 -21.27 1.84
N ASN A 81 -7.46 -22.15 1.06
CA ASN A 81 -7.42 -22.15 -0.41
C ASN A 81 -8.38 -21.09 -1.01
N PHE A 82 -8.41 -19.89 -0.44
CA PHE A 82 -9.22 -18.83 -1.03
C PHE A 82 -8.62 -18.36 -2.36
N ILE A 83 -9.50 -17.84 -3.20
CA ILE A 83 -9.15 -17.13 -4.42
C ILE A 83 -9.32 -15.64 -4.09
N PRO A 84 -8.49 -14.73 -4.65
CA PRO A 84 -8.71 -13.31 -4.46
C PRO A 84 -10.12 -12.92 -4.92
N SER A 85 -10.73 -11.96 -4.22
CA SER A 85 -12.06 -11.49 -4.61
C SER A 85 -12.04 -10.91 -6.04
N PRO A 86 -13.15 -10.99 -6.78
CA PRO A 86 -13.27 -10.29 -8.06
C PRO A 86 -13.05 -8.78 -7.92
N VAL A 87 -13.44 -8.18 -6.78
CA VAL A 87 -13.24 -6.75 -6.51
C VAL A 87 -11.76 -6.37 -6.55
N LEU A 88 -10.90 -7.18 -5.92
CA LEU A 88 -9.45 -6.96 -5.92
C LEU A 88 -8.85 -7.18 -7.30
N LEU A 89 -9.23 -8.27 -7.98
CA LEU A 89 -8.69 -8.62 -9.30
C LEU A 89 -9.09 -7.61 -10.37
N ASP A 90 -10.36 -7.20 -10.40
CA ASP A 90 -10.86 -6.19 -11.34
C ASP A 90 -10.18 -4.84 -11.14
N GLU A 91 -9.87 -4.48 -9.90
CA GLU A 91 -9.16 -3.24 -9.62
C GLU A 91 -7.69 -3.30 -10.04
N ILE A 92 -7.02 -4.43 -9.86
CA ILE A 92 -5.66 -4.65 -10.38
C ILE A 92 -5.67 -4.55 -11.91
N ASP A 93 -6.57 -5.25 -12.57
CA ASP A 93 -6.71 -5.23 -14.02
C ASP A 93 -6.99 -3.82 -14.55
N ARG A 94 -7.89 -3.07 -13.89
CA ARG A 94 -8.13 -1.66 -14.21
C ARG A 94 -6.86 -0.82 -14.07
N CYS A 95 -6.11 -0.99 -12.98
CA CYS A 95 -4.89 -0.23 -12.72
C CYS A 95 -3.83 -0.49 -13.79
N LEU A 96 -3.66 -1.74 -14.20
CA LEU A 96 -2.72 -2.13 -15.25
C LEU A 96 -3.14 -1.58 -16.62
N LYS A 97 -4.40 -1.80 -17.02
CA LYS A 97 -4.91 -1.36 -18.34
C LYS A 97 -4.93 0.16 -18.50
N ALA A 98 -5.29 0.89 -17.45
CA ALA A 98 -5.36 2.33 -17.48
C ALA A 98 -4.03 3.03 -17.16
N GLY A 99 -2.98 2.27 -16.81
CA GLY A 99 -1.67 2.85 -16.44
C GLY A 99 -1.77 3.80 -15.24
N ILE A 100 -2.56 3.44 -14.22
CA ILE A 100 -2.81 4.29 -13.05
C ILE A 100 -1.52 4.56 -12.26
N TYR A 101 -0.61 3.60 -12.24
CA TYR A 101 0.68 3.69 -11.58
C TYR A 101 1.81 3.72 -12.60
N GLN A 102 2.86 4.48 -12.30
CA GLN A 102 4.13 4.39 -13.01
C GLN A 102 4.76 3.01 -12.75
N ASN A 103 5.55 2.53 -13.73
CA ASN A 103 6.19 1.22 -13.61
C ASN A 103 7.23 1.14 -12.47
N ARG A 104 7.77 2.29 -12.04
CA ARG A 104 8.71 2.38 -10.92
C ARG A 104 7.98 2.59 -9.61
N VAL A 105 8.25 1.71 -8.64
CA VAL A 105 7.65 1.74 -7.31
C VAL A 105 8.73 1.98 -6.26
N PHE A 106 8.53 3.00 -5.44
CA PHE A 106 9.44 3.31 -4.35
C PHE A 106 9.19 2.41 -3.14
N PHE A 107 10.20 1.63 -2.77
CA PHE A 107 10.12 0.70 -1.66
C PHE A 107 10.97 1.18 -0.48
N PHE A 108 10.43 1.04 0.72
CA PHE A 108 11.06 1.43 1.98
C PHE A 108 11.32 0.17 2.78
N GLU A 109 12.58 -0.21 2.91
CA GLU A 109 12.99 -1.33 3.75
C GLU A 109 12.59 -1.10 5.20
N ASN A 110 12.33 -2.19 5.93
CA ASN A 110 12.11 -2.15 7.37
C ASN A 110 13.27 -1.41 8.08
N LEU A 111 12.92 -0.60 9.08
CA LEU A 111 13.86 0.12 9.94
C LEU A 111 14.41 -0.76 11.08
N SER A 112 14.20 -2.07 11.00
CA SER A 112 14.63 -3.09 11.98
C SER A 112 13.90 -3.02 13.33
N PHE A 113 12.78 -2.30 13.42
CA PHE A 113 11.90 -2.29 14.59
C PHE A 113 10.44 -2.10 14.15
N ILE A 114 9.52 -2.66 14.93
CA ILE A 114 8.07 -2.51 14.73
C ILE A 114 7.46 -1.89 15.95
N GLU A 115 6.77 -0.77 15.75
CA GLU A 115 5.86 -0.22 16.73
C GLU A 115 4.51 -0.94 16.61
N HIS A 116 4.10 -1.60 17.69
CA HIS A 116 2.76 -2.17 17.80
C HIS A 116 1.75 -1.03 17.95
N THR A 117 0.74 -1.03 17.08
CA THR A 117 -0.38 -0.08 17.13
C THR A 117 -1.68 -0.87 17.12
N ASP A 118 -2.81 -0.22 17.40
CA ASP A 118 -4.13 -0.88 17.32
C ASP A 118 -4.39 -1.51 15.94
N ALA A 119 -3.78 -0.96 14.89
CA ALA A 119 -3.84 -1.45 13.52
C ALA A 119 -2.71 -2.42 13.13
N ARG A 120 -1.59 -2.49 13.89
CA ARG A 120 -0.42 -3.33 13.56
C ARG A 120 -0.04 -4.22 14.73
N LYS A 121 -0.39 -5.51 14.62
CA LYS A 121 -0.23 -6.53 15.66
C LYS A 121 0.67 -7.71 15.26
N ILE A 122 1.36 -7.63 14.13
CA ILE A 122 2.23 -8.72 13.62
C ILE A 122 3.59 -8.75 14.32
N SER A 123 4.22 -9.93 14.38
CA SER A 123 5.59 -10.08 14.88
C SER A 123 6.62 -9.44 13.93
N TYR A 124 7.88 -9.37 14.37
CA TYR A 124 8.97 -8.88 13.50
C TYR A 124 9.23 -9.82 12.33
N GLU A 125 9.26 -11.12 12.62
CA GLU A 125 9.42 -12.19 11.64
C GLU A 125 8.31 -12.15 10.59
N ASP A 126 7.07 -11.99 11.04
CA ASP A 126 5.91 -11.81 10.16
C ASP A 126 6.03 -10.58 9.26
N ALA A 127 6.57 -9.49 9.78
CA ALA A 127 6.76 -8.28 8.98
C ALA A 127 7.85 -8.44 7.91
N LEU A 128 8.89 -9.24 8.17
CA LEU A 128 9.90 -9.57 7.16
C LEU A 128 9.31 -10.45 6.06
N ILE A 129 8.50 -11.45 6.43
CA ILE A 129 7.75 -12.27 5.47
C ILE A 129 6.83 -11.38 4.62
N PHE A 130 6.10 -10.47 5.28
CA PHE A 130 5.18 -9.57 4.59
C PHE A 130 5.88 -8.54 3.69
N GLU A 131 7.07 -8.09 4.08
CA GLU A 131 7.94 -7.25 3.25
C GLU A 131 8.41 -7.99 1.99
N GLN A 132 8.88 -9.23 2.13
CA GLN A 132 9.30 -10.05 1.00
C GLN A 132 8.13 -10.33 0.05
N MET A 133 6.96 -10.67 0.60
CA MET A 133 5.75 -10.91 -0.18
C MET A 133 5.32 -9.67 -0.98
N HIS A 134 5.44 -8.46 -0.41
CA HIS A 134 5.20 -7.24 -1.17
C HIS A 134 6.14 -7.13 -2.37
N LEU A 135 7.44 -7.36 -2.17
CA LEU A 135 8.43 -7.28 -3.24
C LEU A 135 8.11 -8.28 -4.36
N ASP A 136 7.73 -9.51 -4.00
CA ASP A 136 7.42 -10.57 -4.96
C ASP A 136 6.16 -10.26 -5.75
N VAL A 137 5.10 -9.77 -5.09
CA VAL A 137 3.87 -9.33 -5.76
C VAL A 137 4.16 -8.20 -6.76
N TYR A 138 4.89 -7.16 -6.37
CA TYR A 138 5.18 -6.08 -7.33
C TYR A 138 6.02 -6.56 -8.52
N LYS A 139 6.96 -7.49 -8.31
CA LYS A 139 7.73 -8.10 -9.40
C LYS A 139 6.87 -9.00 -10.29
N GLU A 140 5.96 -9.77 -9.72
CA GLU A 140 4.99 -10.62 -10.43
C GLU A 140 4.17 -9.78 -11.43
N PHE A 141 3.74 -8.59 -11.02
CA PHE A 141 3.00 -7.66 -11.88
C PHE A 141 3.90 -6.77 -12.76
N GLY A 142 5.22 -7.01 -12.80
CA GLY A 142 6.15 -6.37 -13.74
C GLY A 142 6.70 -5.01 -13.31
N PHE A 143 6.48 -4.59 -12.06
CA PHE A 143 6.99 -3.31 -11.56
C PHE A 143 8.50 -3.34 -11.31
N GLU A 144 9.16 -2.21 -11.57
CA GLU A 144 10.54 -1.95 -11.19
C GLU A 144 10.60 -1.41 -9.75
N ILE A 145 11.26 -2.15 -8.86
CA ILE A 145 11.44 -1.71 -7.47
C ILE A 145 12.62 -0.74 -7.36
N VAL A 146 12.34 0.46 -6.87
CA VAL A 146 13.34 1.45 -6.50
C VAL A 146 13.46 1.51 -4.98
N LEU A 147 14.56 0.99 -4.44
CA LEU A 147 14.84 1.07 -3.01
C LEU A 147 15.14 2.52 -2.62
N VAL A 148 14.39 3.05 -1.66
CA VAL A 148 14.61 4.38 -1.11
C VAL A 148 15.65 4.30 0.00
N PRO A 149 16.78 5.04 -0.09
CA PRO A 149 17.87 4.93 0.86
C PRO A 149 17.46 5.33 2.28
N LYS A 150 18.10 4.72 3.29
CA LYS A 150 17.88 5.02 4.72
C LYS A 150 18.52 6.36 5.14
N GLN A 151 18.07 7.45 4.53
CA GLN A 151 18.51 8.82 4.76
C GLN A 151 17.46 9.66 5.51
N SER A 152 17.71 10.96 5.72
CA SER A 152 16.73 11.88 6.31
C SER A 152 15.46 11.99 5.44
N ILE A 153 14.37 12.47 6.03
CA ILE A 153 13.10 12.64 5.30
C ILE A 153 13.27 13.54 4.08
N GLU A 154 14.02 14.63 4.21
CA GLU A 154 14.28 15.58 3.13
C GLU A 154 15.06 14.94 1.98
N GLU A 155 16.13 14.21 2.30
CA GLU A 155 16.93 13.48 1.31
C GLU A 155 16.13 12.41 0.58
N ARG A 156 15.27 11.69 1.29
CA ARG A 156 14.36 10.71 0.67
C ARG A 156 13.35 11.37 -0.27
N CYS A 157 12.80 12.52 0.09
CA CYS A 157 11.90 13.27 -0.80
C CYS A 157 12.64 13.71 -2.07
N ARG A 158 13.84 14.26 -1.92
CA ARG A 158 14.70 14.64 -3.05
C ARG A 158 15.02 13.44 -3.94
N PHE A 159 15.38 12.31 -3.35
CA PHE A 159 15.66 11.07 -4.09
C PHE A 159 14.44 10.62 -4.91
N VAL A 160 13.25 10.57 -4.29
CA VAL A 160 12.00 10.18 -4.94
C VAL A 160 11.66 11.12 -6.10
N LEU A 161 11.69 12.43 -5.88
CA LEU A 161 11.36 13.43 -6.91
C LEU A 161 12.32 13.38 -8.09
N THR A 162 13.62 13.35 -7.83
CA THR A 162 14.65 13.23 -8.87
C THR A 162 14.51 11.93 -9.67
N THR A 163 14.27 10.80 -9.00
CA THR A 163 14.12 9.50 -9.66
C THR A 163 12.84 9.42 -10.49
N ALA A 164 11.79 10.12 -10.06
CA ALA A 164 10.53 10.27 -10.79
C ALA A 164 10.61 11.30 -11.95
N GLY A 165 11.74 12.01 -12.10
CA GLY A 165 11.90 13.06 -13.11
C GLY A 165 11.10 14.33 -12.83
N ILE A 166 10.64 14.51 -11.59
CA ILE A 166 9.88 15.69 -11.17
C ILE A 166 10.89 16.74 -10.71
N GLN A 167 11.02 17.82 -11.49
CA GLN A 167 11.84 18.98 -11.12
C GLN A 167 10.97 20.00 -10.39
N ASN A 168 11.47 20.53 -9.27
CA ASN A 168 10.90 21.70 -8.60
C ASN A 168 11.29 22.98 -9.33
#